data_AF-A0A2T6LZJ2-F1
#
_entry.id   AF-A0A2T6LZJ2-F1
#
_cell.length_a   1.000
_cell.length_b   1.000
_cell.length_c   1.000
_cell.angle_alpha   90.00
_cell.angle_beta   90.00
_cell.angle_gamma   90.00
#
_symmetry.space_group_name_H-M   'P 1'
#
loop_
_entity.id
_entity.type
_entity.pdbx_description
1 polymer ?
#
loop_
_entity_poly.entity_id
_entity_poly.type
_entity_poly.pdbx_seq_one_letter_code
_entity_poly.pdbx_strand_id
1 'polypeptide(L)' 'MMARAASLTLAQLQARRAAFDAIKARRALTRAERLEADRLDQRFYIRVWRAQQAEAERQFPRKVQAHG' A
#
# COMPACT_ATOMS: atom_id res chain seq x y z
N MET A 1 -18.46 -13.55 15.21
CA MET A 1 -17.83 -12.21 15.13
C MET A 1 -16.54 -12.32 14.34
N MET A 2 -16.50 -11.87 13.09
CA MET A 2 -15.26 -11.78 12.32
C MET A 2 -14.46 -10.57 12.85
N ALA A 3 -13.35 -10.82 13.55
CA ALA A 3 -12.43 -9.77 13.97
C ALA A 3 -12.04 -8.95 12.73
N ARG A 4 -12.44 -7.68 12.69
CA ARG A 4 -12.06 -6.74 11.64
C ARG A 4 -10.53 -6.63 11.70
N ALA A 5 -9.83 -7.36 10.83
CA ALA A 5 -8.38 -7.33 10.77
C ALA A 5 -7.94 -5.87 10.67
N ALA A 6 -7.28 -5.37 11.71
CA ALA A 6 -6.85 -3.99 11.78
C ALA A 6 -6.04 -3.69 10.52
N SER A 7 -6.56 -2.80 9.68
CA SER A 7 -5.90 -2.47 8.42
C SER A 7 -4.62 -1.72 8.75
N LEU A 8 -3.47 -2.27 8.33
CA LEU A 8 -2.17 -1.65 8.57
C LEU A 8 -2.17 -0.23 8.01
N THR A 9 -1.62 0.70 8.78
CA THR A 9 -1.36 2.07 8.34
C THR A 9 -0.22 2.09 7.31
N LEU A 10 -0.08 3.20 6.58
CA LEU A 10 1.02 3.35 5.61
C LEU A 10 2.40 3.20 6.27
N ALA A 11 2.59 3.82 7.45
CA ALA A 11 3.82 3.70 8.22
C ALA A 11 4.10 2.26 8.66
N GLN A 12 3.07 1.51 9.06
CA GLN A 12 3.22 0.09 9.41
C GLN A 12 3.59 -0.78 8.19
N LEU A 13 3.03 -0.47 7.01
CA LEU A 13 3.42 -1.14 5.77
C LEU A 13 4.88 -0.83 5.41
N GLN A 14 5.33 0.43 5.53
CA GLN A 14 6.73 0.80 5.29
C GLN A 14 7.70 0.10 6.25
N ALA A 15 7.38 0.09 7.54
CA ALA A 15 8.21 -0.56 8.56
C ALA A 15 8.37 -2.06 8.28
N ARG A 16 7.28 -2.75 7.88
CA ARG A 16 7.35 -4.16 7.50
C ARG A 16 8.17 -4.41 6.24
N ARG A 17 8.10 -3.51 5.25
CA ARG A 17 8.93 -3.60 4.03
C ARG A 17 10.42 -3.47 4.35
N ALA A 18 10.77 -2.49 5.19
CA ALA A 18 12.14 -2.30 5.67
C ALA A 18 12.66 -3.54 6.43
N ALA A 19 11.79 -4.22 7.20
CA ALA A 19 12.14 -5.47 7.86
C ALA A 19 12.50 -6.58 6.84
N PHE A 20 11.74 -6.73 5.76
CA PHE A 20 12.06 -7.69 4.70
C PHE A 20 13.35 -7.33 3.96
N ASP A 21 13.63 -6.04 3.73
CA ASP A 21 14.87 -5.62 3.08
C ASP A 21 16.10 -5.89 3.98
N ALA A 22 15.96 -5.71 5.30
CA ALA A 22 16.99 -6.11 6.26
C ALA A 22 17.23 -7.64 6.27
N ILE A 23 16.19 -8.45 6.04
CA ILE A 23 16.35 -9.91 5.90
C ILE A 23 17.06 -10.23 4.58
N LYS A 24 16.67 -9.61 3.46
CA LYS A 24 17.30 -9.79 2.14
C LYS A 24 18.80 -9.44 2.16
N ALA A 25 19.18 -8.41 2.93
CA ALA A 25 20.57 -8.01 3.09
C ALA A 25 21.42 -9.07 3.82
N ARG A 26 20.80 -9.93 4.63
CA ARG A 26 21.48 -10.97 5.41
C ARG A 26 21.43 -12.35 4.75
N ARG A 27 20.31 -12.66 4.07
CA ARG A 27 20.11 -13.94 3.38
C ARG A 27 19.01 -13.86 2.33
N ALA A 28 18.97 -14.87 1.46
CA ALA A 28 17.83 -15.09 0.59
C ALA A 28 16.54 -15.31 1.40
N LEU A 29 15.42 -14.77 0.91
CA LEU A 29 14.09 -15.00 1.48
C LEU A 29 13.63 -16.44 1.18
N THR A 30 12.99 -17.05 2.17
CA THR A 30 12.26 -18.30 1.98
C THR A 30 11.07 -18.08 1.05
N ARG A 31 10.45 -19.17 0.57
CA ARG A 31 9.23 -19.08 -0.23
C ARG A 31 8.10 -18.37 0.52
N ALA A 32 7.93 -18.67 1.81
CA ALA A 32 6.89 -18.06 2.63
C ALA A 32 7.11 -16.55 2.78
N GLU A 33 8.34 -16.13 3.07
CA GLU A 33 8.69 -14.70 3.22
C GLU A 33 8.55 -13.92 1.92
N ARG A 34 8.87 -14.52 0.76
CA ARG A 34 8.63 -13.88 -0.54
C ARG A 34 7.14 -13.61 -0.75
N LEU A 35 6.29 -14.61 -0.52
CA LEU A 35 4.85 -14.44 -0.66
C LEU A 35 4.29 -13.38 0.30
N GLU A 36 4.84 -13.27 1.51
CA GLU A 36 4.45 -12.23 2.46
C GLU A 36 4.92 -10.84 2.00
N ALA A 37 6.16 -10.71 1.54
CA ALA A 37 6.70 -9.48 0.97
C ALA A 37 5.88 -9.02 -0.25
N ASP A 38 5.53 -9.93 -1.16
CA ASP A 38 4.73 -9.62 -2.36
C ASP A 38 3.33 -9.11 -1.98
N ARG A 39 2.67 -9.77 -1.01
CA ARG A 39 1.36 -9.32 -0.50
C ARG A 39 1.44 -7.95 0.15
N LEU A 40 2.54 -7.68 0.86
CA LEU A 40 2.77 -6.41 1.52
C LEU A 40 2.98 -5.29 0.50
N ASP A 41 3.77 -5.56 -0.54
CA ASP A 41 4.05 -4.63 -1.64
C ASP A 41 2.78 -4.31 -2.43
N GLN A 42 1.95 -5.30 -2.74
CA GLN A 42 0.66 -5.08 -3.40
C GLN A 42 -0.24 -4.16 -2.55
N ARG A 43 -0.35 -4.42 -1.25
CA ARG A 43 -1.16 -3.59 -0.33
C ARG A 43 -0.63 -2.16 -0.24
N PHE A 44 0.69 -2.01 -0.17
CA PHE A 44 1.34 -0.70 -0.15
C PHE A 44 1.05 0.07 -1.45
N TYR A 45 1.29 -0.56 -2.60
CA TYR A 45 1.09 0.07 -3.91
C TYR A 45 -0.35 0.52 -4.13
N ILE A 46 -1.33 -0.36 -3.86
CA ILE A 46 -2.75 -0.02 -3.99
C ILE A 46 -3.12 1.17 -3.11
N ARG A 47 -2.58 1.23 -1.88
CA ARG A 47 -2.91 2.30 -0.94
C ARG A 47 -2.30 3.63 -1.37
N VAL A 48 -1.03 3.63 -1.79
CA VAL A 48 -0.36 4.82 -2.32
C VAL A 48 -1.06 5.32 -3.59
N TRP A 49 -1.37 4.42 -4.51
CA TRP A 49 -2.08 4.76 -5.74
C TRP A 49 -3.45 5.39 -5.46
N ARG A 50 -4.25 4.82 -4.55
CA ARG A 50 -5.53 5.41 -4.14
C ARG A 50 -5.37 6.79 -3.51
N ALA A 51 -4.34 7.00 -2.70
CA ALA A 51 -4.05 8.31 -2.13
C ALA A 51 -3.68 9.34 -3.21
N GLN A 52 -2.86 8.94 -4.21
CA GLN A 52 -2.51 9.78 -5.35
C GLN A 52 -3.73 10.11 -6.22
N GLN A 53 -4.62 9.14 -6.46
CA GLN A 53 -5.87 9.37 -7.19
C GLN A 53 -6.76 10.38 -6.48
N ALA A 54 -6.98 10.22 -5.17
CA ALA A 54 -7.78 11.16 -4.38
C ALA A 54 -7.18 12.57 -4.37
N GLU A 55 -5.85 12.67 -4.37
CA GLU A 55 -5.16 13.96 -4.45
C GLU A 55 -5.28 14.58 -5.85
N ALA A 56 -5.14 13.80 -6.91
CA ALA A 56 -5.38 14.27 -8.28
C ALA A 56 -6.82 14.75 -8.49
N GLU A 57 -7.81 14.03 -7.95
CA GLU A 57 -9.22 14.44 -7.97
C GLU A 57 -9.45 15.78 -7.23
N ARG A 58 -8.69 16.05 -6.17
CA ARG A 58 -8.75 17.33 -5.43
C ARG A 58 -8.08 18.48 -6.19
N GLN A 59 -6.97 18.20 -6.87
CA GLN A 59 -6.21 19.21 -7.62
C GLN A 59 -6.89 19.58 -8.94
N PHE A 60 -7.66 18.66 -9.51
CA PHE A 60 -8.48 18.89 -10.70
C PHE A 60 -9.96 18.68 -10.35
N PRO A 61 -10.58 19.58 -9.57
CA PRO A 61 -12.01 19.52 -9.38
C PRO A 61 -12.62 19.66 -10.77
N ARG A 62 -13.29 18.59 -11.24
CA ARG A 62 -13.96 18.63 -12.54
C ARG A 62 -14.84 19.86 -12.53
N LYS A 63 -14.52 20.86 -13.36
CA LYS A 63 -15.51 21.85 -13.76
C LYS A 63 -16.57 21.04 -14.50
N VAL A 64 -17.55 20.53 -13.75
CA VAL A 64 -18.79 20.05 -14.31
C VAL A 64 -19.43 21.31 -14.87
N GLN A 65 -19.05 21.62 -16.10
CA GLN A 65 -19.73 22.61 -16.91
C GLN A 65 -21.11 22.02 -17.07
N ALA A 66 -22.06 22.56 -16.29
CA ALA A 66 -23.47 22.29 -16.47
C ALA A 66 -23.79 22.74 -17.89
N HIS A 67 -23.85 21.79 -18.83
CA HIS A 67 -24.53 22.02 -20.09
C HIS A 67 -26.00 22.18 -19.74
N GLY A 68 -26.47 23.43 -19.84
CA GLY A 68 -27.88 23.78 -19.82
C GLY A 68 -28.61 23.31 -21.07
#